data_AF-A0A365KK08-F1
#
_entry.id   AF-A0A365KK08-F1
#
_cell.length_a   1.000
_cell.length_b   1.000
_cell.length_c   1.000
_cell.angle_alpha   90.00
_cell.angle_beta   90.00
_cell.angle_gamma   90.00
#
_symmetry.space_group_name_H-M   'P 1'
#
loop_
_entity.id
_entity.type
_entity.pdbx_description
1 polymer ?
#
loop_
_entity_poly.entity_id
_entity_poly.type
_entity_poly.pdbx_seq_one_letter_code
_entity_poly.pdbx_strand_id
1 'polypeptide(L)'
;MIYLREEIEKFFCEKNFEYLEEKKITDTHGKHDYNTSLLVAHVNEILNDQKNSYSIQRVYYPVGNNEAMRYPLFSYFQVMSNFYYKNVKDISKPLLIAIEFLEKVIEVNRNSLKVLIYKETYNLYKETISTYFKENQIIIQDQKSSYEFNHSGKNVTGEYIKFLYSDSNNKFFPIYDFVLMSYENSLTIEAGGILDRFLFIKEKKYNIYQTKMYSDYLVFAKNDLGKEFFEPNKDYIGYYAIQMLRSITIAMLDGVKPSNKNPQAKNLRYWIKYLMIRLTMYNISPFWIIKSLNHVFENLKLCGYSYTEKNYKRVTMIWESEISNLFKDYYKEMMNIYKEDWDELSTVYLDVLNLLSKKNQKEAIMHQQRLSHGYPFEDELQEFKNLTPLLIK
;
A
#
# COMPACT_ATOMS: atom_id res chain seq x y z
N MET A 1 -9.15 -11.83 -6.72
CA MET A 1 -9.52 -10.62 -5.95
C MET A 1 -10.98 -10.22 -6.17
N ILE A 2 -11.46 -9.95 -7.41
CA ILE A 2 -12.91 -9.71 -7.67
C ILE A 2 -13.81 -10.79 -7.02
N TYR A 3 -13.57 -12.06 -7.32
CA TYR A 3 -14.32 -13.18 -6.72
C TYR A 3 -14.26 -13.21 -5.19
N LEU A 4 -13.11 -12.84 -4.59
CA LEU A 4 -12.99 -12.75 -3.14
C LEU A 4 -13.87 -11.62 -2.58
N ARG A 5 -13.99 -10.47 -3.27
CA ARG A 5 -14.91 -9.39 -2.86
C ARG A 5 -16.37 -9.87 -2.89
N GLU A 6 -16.76 -10.60 -3.93
CA GLU A 6 -18.11 -11.17 -4.06
C GLU A 6 -18.42 -12.18 -2.93
N GLU A 7 -17.46 -13.06 -2.58
CA GLU A 7 -17.64 -13.99 -1.45
C GLU A 7 -17.73 -13.27 -0.10
N ILE A 8 -16.94 -12.20 0.10
CA ILE A 8 -17.00 -11.34 1.28
C ILE A 8 -18.37 -10.67 1.39
N GLU A 9 -18.83 -10.02 0.32
CA GLU A 9 -20.13 -9.34 0.26
C GLU A 9 -21.27 -10.31 0.55
N LYS A 10 -21.26 -11.47 -0.11
CA LYS A 10 -22.26 -12.52 0.12
C LYS A 10 -22.29 -12.95 1.60
N PHE A 11 -21.13 -13.23 2.19
CA PHE A 11 -21.04 -13.67 3.60
C PHE A 11 -21.63 -12.65 4.57
N PHE A 12 -21.32 -11.36 4.39
CA PHE A 12 -21.83 -10.32 5.30
C PHE A 12 -23.30 -9.97 5.05
N CYS A 13 -23.76 -10.01 3.80
CA CYS A 13 -25.17 -9.87 3.46
C CYS A 13 -26.03 -10.98 4.10
N GLU A 14 -25.60 -12.24 4.03
CA GLU A 14 -26.28 -13.38 4.68
C GLU A 14 -26.35 -13.23 6.22
N LYS A 15 -25.46 -12.43 6.80
CA LYS A 15 -25.42 -12.12 8.24
C LYS A 15 -26.15 -10.82 8.61
N ASN A 16 -26.85 -10.19 7.66
CA ASN A 16 -27.57 -8.93 7.82
C ASN A 16 -26.68 -7.74 8.23
N PHE A 17 -25.45 -7.66 7.71
CA PHE A 17 -24.63 -6.47 7.84
C PHE A 17 -24.95 -5.48 6.73
N GLU A 18 -24.99 -4.18 7.07
CA GLU A 18 -25.15 -3.11 6.09
C GLU A 18 -23.83 -2.80 5.39
N TYR A 19 -23.86 -2.66 4.07
CA TYR A 19 -22.67 -2.32 3.30
C TYR A 19 -22.35 -0.82 3.43
N LEU A 20 -21.13 -0.50 3.83
CA LEU A 20 -20.57 0.85 3.75
C LEU A 20 -19.79 1.00 2.45
N GLU A 21 -20.17 2.00 1.66
CA GLU A 21 -19.58 2.27 0.35
C GLU A 21 -18.09 2.63 0.45
N GLU A 22 -17.25 1.97 -0.36
CA GLU A 22 -15.82 2.26 -0.46
C GLU A 22 -15.55 3.75 -0.79
N LYS A 23 -14.83 4.44 0.09
CA LYS A 23 -14.40 5.83 -0.09
C LYS A 23 -13.12 5.91 -0.91
N LYS A 24 -12.87 7.05 -1.59
CA LYS A 24 -11.56 7.29 -2.22
C LYS A 24 -10.46 7.41 -1.17
N ILE A 25 -9.21 7.19 -1.56
CA ILE A 25 -8.09 7.39 -0.62
C ILE A 25 -7.97 8.84 -0.14
N THR A 26 -8.55 9.79 -0.89
CA THR A 26 -8.57 11.23 -0.60
C THR A 26 -9.77 11.68 0.23
N ASP A 27 -10.78 10.82 0.37
CA ASP A 27 -12.02 11.16 1.06
C ASP A 27 -11.82 10.91 2.55
N THR A 28 -11.03 11.79 3.17
CA THR A 28 -10.63 11.70 4.58
C THR A 28 -11.58 12.50 5.47
N HIS A 29 -11.83 11.98 6.66
CA HIS A 29 -12.42 12.75 7.75
C HIS A 29 -11.29 13.24 8.68
N GLY A 30 -11.23 14.55 8.93
CA GLY A 30 -10.27 15.16 9.86
C GLY A 30 -9.01 15.72 9.19
N LYS A 31 -7.85 15.65 9.89
CA LYS A 31 -6.57 16.25 9.48
C LYS A 31 -5.68 15.31 8.66
N HIS A 32 -6.18 14.14 8.25
CA HIS A 32 -5.38 13.15 7.55
C HIS A 32 -5.30 13.46 6.06
N ASP A 33 -4.09 13.39 5.51
CA ASP A 33 -3.88 13.55 4.06
C ASP A 33 -4.48 12.37 3.28
N TYR A 34 -4.55 11.17 3.86
CA TYR A 34 -5.11 10.00 3.17
C TYR A 34 -5.86 9.08 4.14
N ASN A 35 -6.73 8.22 3.59
CA ASN A 35 -7.36 7.15 4.34
C ASN A 35 -6.32 6.07 4.68
N THR A 36 -5.66 6.23 5.82
CA THR A 36 -4.63 5.31 6.32
C THR A 36 -5.20 4.12 7.08
N SER A 37 -6.49 4.13 7.39
CA SER A 37 -7.16 3.00 8.04
C SER A 37 -8.63 2.97 7.66
N LEU A 38 -9.26 1.83 7.94
CA LEU A 38 -10.69 1.61 7.80
C LEU A 38 -11.50 2.60 8.63
N LEU A 39 -11.08 2.81 9.89
CA LEU A 39 -11.70 3.73 10.82
C LEU A 39 -11.71 5.17 10.28
N VAL A 40 -10.60 5.66 9.70
CA VAL A 40 -10.56 7.03 9.14
C VAL A 40 -11.58 7.23 8.01
N ALA A 41 -11.80 6.21 7.18
CA ALA A 41 -12.72 6.29 6.05
C ALA A 41 -14.20 6.33 6.46
N HIS A 42 -14.54 5.74 7.61
CA HIS A 42 -15.94 5.54 8.03
C HIS A 42 -16.23 5.98 9.46
N VAL A 43 -15.38 6.82 10.07
CA VAL A 43 -15.47 7.17 11.50
C VAL A 43 -16.85 7.74 11.87
N ASN A 44 -17.48 8.49 10.97
CA ASN A 44 -18.79 9.09 11.25
C ASN A 44 -19.90 8.05 11.23
N GLU A 45 -19.90 7.17 10.23
CA GLU A 45 -20.84 6.04 10.14
C GLU A 45 -20.64 5.11 11.34
N ILE A 46 -19.39 4.84 11.72
CA ILE A 46 -19.06 3.97 12.84
C ILE A 46 -19.51 4.54 14.18
N LEU A 47 -19.34 5.84 14.42
CA LEU A 47 -19.64 6.44 15.73
C LEU A 47 -21.10 6.86 15.90
N ASN A 48 -21.84 7.04 14.80
CA ASN A 48 -23.22 7.55 14.83
C ASN A 48 -24.27 6.48 14.50
N ASP A 49 -23.93 5.46 13.70
CA ASP A 49 -24.88 4.40 13.36
C ASP A 49 -24.92 3.30 14.43
N GLN A 50 -26.10 2.73 14.63
CA GLN A 50 -26.39 1.64 15.55
C GLN A 50 -26.37 0.27 14.84
N LYS A 51 -26.32 0.24 13.52
CA LYS A 51 -26.36 -1.00 12.74
C LYS A 51 -24.98 -1.64 12.59
N ASN A 52 -24.99 -2.97 12.54
CA ASN A 52 -23.81 -3.73 12.16
C ASN A 52 -23.55 -3.51 10.67
N SER A 53 -22.29 -3.28 10.32
CA SER A 53 -21.93 -2.87 8.97
C SER A 53 -20.61 -3.47 8.52
N TYR A 54 -20.36 -3.53 7.21
CA TYR A 54 -19.13 -4.05 6.65
C TYR A 54 -18.66 -3.18 5.49
N SER A 55 -17.36 -3.18 5.24
CA SER A 55 -16.77 -2.47 4.10
C SER A 55 -15.68 -3.31 3.44
N ILE A 56 -15.43 -2.99 2.17
CA ILE A 56 -14.22 -3.37 1.45
C ILE A 56 -13.56 -2.07 1.01
N GLN A 57 -12.65 -1.57 1.85
CA GLN A 57 -12.11 -0.22 1.76
C GLN A 57 -10.64 -0.25 1.33
N ARG A 58 -10.30 0.59 0.36
CA ARG A 58 -8.91 0.93 0.06
C ARG A 58 -8.29 1.80 1.14
N VAL A 59 -7.08 1.44 1.54
CA VAL A 59 -6.25 2.22 2.45
C VAL A 59 -4.91 2.55 1.81
N TYR A 60 -4.37 3.71 2.18
CA TYR A 60 -3.16 4.26 1.63
C TYR A 60 -2.24 4.73 2.75
N TYR A 61 -1.02 4.18 2.79
CA TYR A 61 0.01 4.48 3.79
C TYR A 61 1.11 5.32 3.14
N PRO A 62 0.95 6.64 3.00
CA PRO A 62 1.94 7.50 2.34
C PRO A 62 3.22 7.71 3.16
N VAL A 63 3.31 7.16 4.37
CA VAL A 63 4.47 7.30 5.26
C VAL A 63 4.85 5.89 5.71
N GLY A 64 5.86 5.31 5.06
CA GLY A 64 6.43 4.04 5.50
C GLY A 64 7.90 4.21 5.80
N ASN A 65 8.33 3.61 6.91
CA ASN A 65 9.73 3.23 7.11
C ASN A 65 10.15 2.40 5.89
N ASN A 66 11.19 2.84 5.16
CA ASN A 66 11.73 2.12 3.99
C ASN A 66 12.04 0.64 4.31
N GLU A 67 12.34 0.32 5.57
CA GLU A 67 12.58 -1.04 6.02
C GLU A 67 11.34 -1.95 5.93
N ALA A 68 10.14 -1.38 6.09
CA ALA A 68 8.89 -2.15 6.02
C ALA A 68 8.66 -2.76 4.64
N MET A 69 9.30 -2.22 3.60
CA MET A 69 9.18 -2.68 2.22
C MET A 69 9.91 -3.99 1.92
N ARG A 70 10.84 -4.38 2.81
CA ARG A 70 11.50 -5.70 2.73
C ARG A 70 10.54 -6.83 3.12
N TYR A 71 9.41 -6.51 3.76
CA TYR A 71 8.44 -7.52 4.15
C TYR A 71 7.52 -7.88 2.97
N PRO A 72 7.43 -9.16 2.60
CA PRO A 72 6.65 -9.62 1.44
C PRO A 72 5.12 -9.47 1.60
N LEU A 73 4.65 -8.97 2.75
CA LEU A 73 3.23 -8.77 3.09
C LEU A 73 2.85 -7.30 3.34
N PHE A 74 3.80 -6.37 3.18
CA PHE A 74 3.56 -4.93 3.27
C PHE A 74 3.23 -4.37 1.88
N SER A 75 2.42 -3.31 1.79
CA SER A 75 2.17 -2.51 0.57
C SER A 75 1.65 -1.14 0.98
N TYR A 76 2.01 -0.09 0.25
CA TYR A 76 1.52 1.27 0.50
C TYR A 76 0.04 1.46 0.16
N PHE A 77 -0.43 0.75 -0.86
CA PHE A 77 -1.85 0.62 -1.17
C PHE A 77 -2.32 -0.79 -0.82
N GLN A 78 -3.39 -0.87 -0.04
CA GLN A 78 -3.99 -2.13 0.35
C GLN A 78 -5.51 -2.02 0.22
N VAL A 79 -6.15 -3.15 -0.05
CA VAL A 79 -7.60 -3.28 0.08
C VAL A 79 -7.85 -4.06 1.35
N MET A 80 -8.68 -3.53 2.24
CA MET A 80 -9.03 -4.14 3.51
C MET A 80 -10.52 -4.47 3.52
N SER A 81 -10.88 -5.63 4.07
CA SER A 81 -12.27 -5.97 4.37
C SER A 81 -12.42 -6.03 5.87
N ASN A 82 -13.56 -5.52 6.33
CA ASN A 82 -13.85 -5.45 7.75
C ASN A 82 -15.35 -5.45 8.00
N PHE A 83 -15.70 -5.75 9.24
CA PHE A 83 -17.02 -5.52 9.79
C PHE A 83 -16.95 -4.76 11.11
N TYR A 84 -18.03 -4.06 11.39
CA TYR A 84 -18.32 -3.37 12.63
C TYR A 84 -19.51 -4.03 13.31
N TYR A 85 -19.33 -4.47 14.55
CA TYR A 85 -20.38 -5.00 15.39
C TYR A 85 -20.66 -4.03 16.53
N LYS A 86 -21.86 -3.46 16.59
CA LYS A 86 -22.20 -2.35 17.50
C LYS A 86 -22.77 -2.83 18.83
N ASN A 87 -22.61 -2.00 19.86
CA ASN A 87 -23.24 -2.16 21.18
C ASN A 87 -23.02 -3.55 21.80
N VAL A 88 -21.77 -3.99 21.79
CA VAL A 88 -21.37 -5.33 22.19
C VAL A 88 -21.41 -5.43 23.71
N LYS A 89 -22.19 -6.38 24.23
CA LYS A 89 -22.14 -6.79 25.64
C LYS A 89 -21.33 -8.06 25.85
N ASP A 90 -21.28 -8.90 24.81
CA ASP A 90 -20.59 -10.18 24.78
C ASP A 90 -19.89 -10.32 23.42
N ILE A 91 -18.59 -10.59 23.46
CA ILE A 91 -17.77 -10.68 22.25
C ILE A 91 -17.93 -12.03 21.53
N SER A 92 -18.63 -13.02 22.13
CA SER A 92 -18.75 -14.38 21.59
C SER A 92 -19.34 -14.40 20.18
N LYS A 93 -20.41 -13.63 19.95
CA LYS A 93 -21.05 -13.55 18.63
C LYS A 93 -20.18 -12.88 17.55
N PRO A 94 -19.63 -11.67 17.75
CA PRO A 94 -18.72 -11.09 16.76
C PRO A 94 -17.44 -11.92 16.58
N LEU A 95 -16.92 -12.55 17.63
CA LEU A 95 -15.76 -13.44 17.52
C LEU A 95 -16.06 -14.66 16.65
N LEU A 96 -17.22 -15.30 16.84
CA LEU A 96 -17.67 -16.40 15.99
C LEU A 96 -17.81 -15.96 14.52
N ILE A 97 -18.34 -14.76 14.26
CA ILE A 97 -18.47 -14.23 12.90
C ILE A 97 -17.09 -14.05 12.25
N ALA A 98 -16.12 -13.46 12.97
CA ALA A 98 -14.74 -13.30 12.48
C ALA A 98 -14.09 -14.64 12.17
N ILE A 99 -14.31 -15.62 13.04
CA ILE A 99 -13.85 -16.99 12.89
C ILE A 99 -14.45 -17.67 11.65
N GLU A 100 -15.78 -17.59 11.49
CA GLU A 100 -16.49 -18.19 10.37
C GLU A 100 -16.10 -17.53 9.06
N PHE A 101 -15.84 -16.22 9.08
CA PHE A 101 -15.32 -15.50 7.92
C PHE A 101 -13.99 -16.09 7.45
N LEU A 102 -13.04 -16.27 8.38
CA LEU A 102 -11.74 -16.84 8.05
C LEU A 102 -11.83 -18.29 7.55
N GLU A 103 -12.74 -19.11 8.10
CA GLU A 103 -12.88 -20.51 7.67
C GLU A 103 -13.69 -20.68 6.38
N LYS A 104 -14.80 -19.96 6.23
CA LYS A 104 -15.75 -20.16 5.13
C LYS A 104 -15.39 -19.35 3.89
N VAL A 105 -14.91 -18.12 4.07
CA VAL A 105 -14.58 -17.22 2.96
C VAL A 105 -13.09 -17.33 2.60
N ILE A 106 -12.22 -17.27 3.60
CA ILE A 106 -10.75 -17.29 3.38
C ILE A 106 -10.19 -18.72 3.32
N GLU A 107 -10.98 -19.72 3.73
CA GLU A 107 -10.61 -21.15 3.73
C GLU A 107 -9.42 -21.47 4.64
N VAL A 108 -9.26 -20.72 5.74
CA VAL A 108 -8.23 -21.00 6.72
C VAL A 108 -8.62 -22.22 7.56
N ASN A 109 -7.71 -23.18 7.69
CA ASN A 109 -7.86 -24.28 8.64
C ASN A 109 -7.77 -23.75 10.08
N ARG A 110 -8.75 -24.04 10.94
CA ARG A 110 -8.75 -23.63 12.35
C ARG A 110 -7.44 -23.97 13.08
N ASN A 111 -6.87 -25.15 12.84
CA ASN A 111 -5.65 -25.58 13.53
C ASN A 111 -4.42 -24.74 13.14
N SER A 112 -4.48 -24.05 11.99
CA SER A 112 -3.45 -23.11 11.55
C SER A 112 -3.67 -21.70 12.10
N LEU A 113 -4.80 -21.42 12.76
CA LEU A 113 -5.04 -20.14 13.41
C LEU A 113 -4.43 -20.12 14.81
N LYS A 114 -3.79 -19.00 15.13
CA LYS A 114 -3.42 -18.61 16.49
C LYS A 114 -4.01 -17.25 16.81
N VAL A 115 -4.17 -16.97 18.09
CA VAL A 115 -4.62 -15.69 18.60
C VAL A 115 -3.53 -15.11 19.47
N LEU A 116 -3.10 -13.89 19.15
CA LEU A 116 -2.27 -13.07 20.01
C LEU A 116 -3.17 -12.08 20.75
N ILE A 117 -3.13 -12.11 22.08
CA ILE A 117 -4.01 -11.33 22.96
C ILE A 117 -3.23 -10.81 24.16
N TYR A 118 -3.56 -9.61 24.63
CA TYR A 118 -2.95 -9.06 25.84
C TYR A 118 -3.45 -9.77 27.09
N LYS A 119 -2.59 -9.88 28.10
CA LYS A 119 -2.90 -10.59 29.35
C LYS A 119 -4.16 -10.09 30.04
N GLU A 120 -4.35 -8.77 30.11
CA GLU A 120 -5.55 -8.16 30.71
C GLU A 120 -6.82 -8.52 29.93
N THR A 121 -6.78 -8.31 28.61
CA THR A 121 -7.88 -8.65 27.70
C THR A 121 -8.19 -10.15 27.73
N TYR A 122 -7.17 -11.01 27.78
CA TYR A 122 -7.33 -12.46 27.89
C TYR A 122 -7.98 -12.85 29.22
N ASN A 123 -7.55 -12.27 30.34
CA ASN A 123 -8.16 -12.55 31.64
C ASN A 123 -9.65 -12.18 31.66
N LEU A 124 -10.02 -11.07 31.00
CA LEU A 124 -11.41 -10.62 30.90
C LEU A 124 -12.28 -11.56 30.03
N TYR A 125 -11.74 -12.08 28.93
CA TYR A 125 -12.49 -12.87 27.94
C TYR A 125 -12.05 -14.33 27.87
N LYS A 126 -11.41 -14.86 28.92
CA LYS A 126 -10.76 -16.17 28.91
C LYS A 126 -11.71 -17.28 28.48
N GLU A 127 -12.89 -17.35 29.09
CA GLU A 127 -13.88 -18.38 28.80
C GLU A 127 -14.35 -18.35 27.34
N THR A 128 -14.66 -17.16 26.83
CA THR A 128 -15.05 -16.97 25.42
C THR A 128 -13.92 -17.36 24.47
N ILE A 129 -12.69 -16.92 24.71
CA ILE A 129 -11.54 -17.25 23.84
C ILE A 129 -11.24 -18.75 23.88
N SER A 130 -11.23 -19.36 25.07
CA SER A 130 -11.00 -20.79 25.26
C SER A 130 -12.11 -21.68 24.70
N THR A 131 -13.31 -21.13 24.44
CA THR A 131 -14.38 -21.85 23.72
C THR A 131 -14.01 -22.10 22.26
N TYR A 132 -13.25 -21.20 21.64
CA TYR A 132 -12.94 -21.25 20.21
C TYR A 132 -11.51 -21.65 19.87
N PHE A 133 -10.57 -21.49 20.81
CA PHE A 133 -9.15 -21.76 20.62
C PHE A 133 -8.60 -22.67 21.70
N LYS A 134 -7.79 -23.65 21.29
CA LYS A 134 -7.01 -24.49 22.21
C LYS A 134 -5.90 -23.67 22.86
N GLU A 135 -5.44 -24.09 24.03
CA GLU A 135 -4.39 -23.39 24.78
C GLU A 135 -3.11 -23.15 23.95
N ASN A 136 -2.70 -24.14 23.15
CA ASN A 136 -1.53 -24.03 22.26
C ASN A 136 -1.73 -23.08 21.05
N GLN A 137 -2.95 -22.58 20.84
CA GLN A 137 -3.28 -21.57 19.82
C GLN A 137 -3.34 -20.16 20.41
N ILE A 138 -3.25 -20.00 21.72
CA ILE A 138 -3.35 -18.71 22.40
C ILE A 138 -1.95 -18.25 22.79
N ILE A 139 -1.56 -17.07 22.32
CA ILE A 139 -0.31 -16.40 22.64
C ILE A 139 -0.66 -15.19 23.49
N ILE A 140 -0.21 -15.18 24.74
CA ILE A 140 -0.49 -14.10 25.69
C ILE A 140 0.72 -13.16 25.71
N GLN A 141 0.48 -11.87 25.54
CA GLN A 141 1.51 -10.83 25.60
C GLN A 141 1.28 -9.92 26.82
N ASP A 142 2.36 -9.59 27.54
CA ASP A 142 2.29 -8.74 28.74
C ASP A 142 2.19 -7.24 28.41
N GLN A 143 2.87 -6.78 27.36
CA GLN A 143 2.87 -5.36 26.99
C GLN A 143 1.66 -5.01 26.13
N LYS A 144 0.81 -4.13 26.63
CA LYS A 144 -0.35 -3.60 25.93
C LYS A 144 0.07 -2.77 24.71
N SER A 145 -0.56 -3.00 23.57
CA SER A 145 -0.72 -1.98 22.54
C SER A 145 -2.18 -1.59 22.49
N SER A 146 -2.45 -0.34 22.80
CA SER A 146 -3.73 0.30 22.55
C SER A 146 -3.50 1.44 21.57
N TYR A 147 -4.54 1.75 20.79
CA TYR A 147 -4.58 3.03 20.10
C TYR A 147 -5.62 3.91 20.78
N GLU A 148 -5.36 5.21 20.73
CA GLU A 148 -6.26 6.24 21.22
C GLU A 148 -6.30 7.36 20.17
N PHE A 149 -7.49 7.83 19.83
CA PHE A 149 -7.63 9.03 19.02
C PHE A 149 -8.91 9.78 19.40
N ASN A 150 -8.89 11.09 19.16
CA ASN A 150 -10.04 11.94 19.40
C ASN A 150 -10.68 12.31 18.05
N HIS A 151 -11.98 12.08 17.91
CA HIS A 151 -12.76 12.52 16.76
C HIS A 151 -14.01 13.25 17.20
N SER A 152 -14.15 14.51 16.78
CA SER A 152 -15.31 15.36 17.11
C SER A 152 -15.62 15.42 18.62
N GLY A 153 -14.58 15.43 19.46
CA GLY A 153 -14.72 15.47 20.92
C GLY A 153 -14.91 14.10 21.59
N LYS A 154 -15.09 13.03 20.80
CA LYS A 154 -15.18 11.65 21.32
C LYS A 154 -13.80 11.03 21.42
N ASN A 155 -13.42 10.57 22.61
CA ASN A 155 -12.22 9.77 22.78
C ASN A 155 -12.54 8.31 22.47
N VAL A 156 -11.85 7.75 21.48
CA VAL A 156 -12.00 6.36 21.06
C VAL A 156 -10.71 5.64 21.41
N THR A 157 -10.85 4.57 22.19
CA THR A 157 -9.73 3.69 22.55
C THR A 157 -9.97 2.31 21.94
N GLY A 158 -8.90 1.58 21.63
CA GLY A 158 -9.05 0.22 21.12
C GLY A 158 -7.92 -0.71 21.51
N GLU A 159 -8.30 -1.94 21.83
CA GLU A 159 -7.38 -3.05 22.13
C GLU A 159 -7.46 -4.12 21.04
N TYR A 160 -6.30 -4.66 20.66
CA TYR A 160 -6.20 -5.65 19.59
C TYR A 160 -6.17 -7.08 20.12
N ILE A 161 -6.96 -7.94 19.47
CA ILE A 161 -6.81 -9.38 19.43
C ILE A 161 -6.38 -9.72 17.99
N LYS A 162 -5.16 -10.20 17.79
CA LYS A 162 -4.62 -10.48 16.44
C LYS A 162 -4.74 -11.94 16.09
N PHE A 163 -5.30 -12.24 14.93
CA PHE A 163 -5.32 -13.58 14.36
C PHE A 163 -4.09 -13.77 13.50
N LEU A 164 -3.32 -14.81 13.83
CA LEU A 164 -2.12 -15.19 13.14
C LEU A 164 -2.38 -16.48 12.36
N TYR A 165 -1.96 -16.52 11.11
CA TYR A 165 -1.91 -17.73 10.31
C TYR A 165 -0.53 -18.39 10.46
N SER A 166 -0.52 -19.67 10.81
CA SER A 166 0.66 -20.54 10.81
C SER A 166 0.76 -21.26 9.47
N ASP A 167 1.85 -21.04 8.74
CA ASP A 167 2.14 -21.83 7.54
C ASP A 167 2.68 -23.24 7.89
N SER A 168 2.96 -24.04 6.86
CA SER A 168 3.52 -25.39 7.00
C SER A 168 4.93 -25.41 7.62
N ASN A 169 5.61 -24.27 7.68
CA ASN A 169 6.94 -24.11 8.27
C ASN A 169 6.86 -23.51 9.69
N ASN A 170 5.66 -23.46 10.30
CA ASN A 170 5.40 -22.84 11.60
C ASN A 170 5.76 -21.35 11.67
N LYS A 171 5.78 -20.64 10.53
CA LYS A 171 5.91 -19.18 10.49
C LYS A 171 4.54 -18.55 10.71
N PHE A 172 4.49 -17.50 11.52
CA PHE A 172 3.26 -16.80 11.87
C PHE A 172 3.14 -15.50 11.09
N PHE A 173 1.96 -15.26 10.52
CA PHE A 173 1.64 -14.06 9.76
C PHE A 173 0.36 -13.43 10.31
N PRO A 174 0.33 -12.12 10.62
CA PRO A 174 -0.90 -11.45 11.02
C PRO A 174 -1.83 -11.31 9.81
N ILE A 175 -3.04 -11.86 9.92
CA ILE A 175 -4.00 -11.92 8.80
C ILE A 175 -5.32 -11.21 9.09
N TYR A 176 -5.70 -11.09 10.36
CA TYR A 176 -6.94 -10.47 10.79
C TYR A 176 -6.74 -9.79 12.14
N ASP A 177 -7.19 -8.56 12.28
CA ASP A 177 -7.25 -7.86 13.55
C ASP A 177 -8.70 -7.88 14.04
N PHE A 178 -8.90 -8.15 15.32
CA PHE A 178 -10.18 -8.09 16.02
C PHE A 178 -10.04 -7.09 17.16
N VAL A 179 -10.69 -5.95 17.03
CA VAL A 179 -10.45 -4.75 17.81
C VAL A 179 -11.63 -4.49 18.72
N LEU A 180 -11.35 -4.40 20.02
CA LEU A 180 -12.29 -4.01 21.06
C LEU A 180 -12.27 -2.49 21.18
N MET A 181 -13.12 -1.81 20.40
CA MET A 181 -13.15 -0.36 20.34
C MET A 181 -14.17 0.19 21.34
N SER A 182 -13.71 1.05 22.25
CA SER A 182 -14.53 1.65 23.30
C SER A 182 -14.68 3.16 23.10
N TYR A 183 -15.90 3.65 23.20
CA TYR A 183 -16.22 5.08 23.20
C TYR A 183 -17.54 5.34 23.92
N GLU A 184 -17.64 6.41 24.72
CA GLU A 184 -18.89 6.84 25.40
C GLU A 184 -19.59 5.71 26.18
N ASN A 185 -18.84 4.83 26.86
CA ASN A 185 -19.31 3.63 27.57
C ASN A 185 -19.94 2.53 26.68
N SER A 186 -19.79 2.63 25.36
CA SER A 186 -20.17 1.60 24.41
C SER A 186 -18.94 0.82 23.94
N LEU A 187 -19.11 -0.48 23.73
CA LEU A 187 -18.12 -1.34 23.09
C LEU A 187 -18.61 -1.67 21.67
N THR A 188 -17.74 -1.47 20.69
CA THR A 188 -17.91 -1.87 19.30
C THR A 188 -16.76 -2.78 18.91
N ILE A 189 -17.06 -3.85 18.19
CA ILE A 189 -16.00 -4.64 17.54
C ILE A 189 -15.75 -4.07 16.16
N GLU A 190 -14.50 -3.77 15.84
CA GLU A 190 -14.02 -3.69 14.46
C GLU A 190 -13.18 -4.93 14.20
N ALA A 191 -13.50 -5.71 13.17
CA ALA A 191 -12.63 -6.81 12.78
C ALA A 191 -12.38 -6.80 11.29
N GLY A 192 -11.13 -6.98 10.88
CA GLY A 192 -10.76 -6.81 9.48
C GLY A 192 -9.37 -7.30 9.14
N GLY A 193 -9.12 -7.46 7.84
CA GLY A 193 -7.83 -7.88 7.32
C GLY A 193 -7.63 -7.45 5.87
N ILE A 194 -6.39 -7.62 5.41
CA ILE A 194 -5.95 -7.16 4.09
C ILE A 194 -6.23 -8.25 3.07
N LEU A 195 -6.96 -7.91 2.00
CA LEU A 195 -7.36 -8.86 0.97
C LEU A 195 -6.16 -9.47 0.24
N ASP A 196 -5.07 -8.72 0.01
CA ASP A 196 -3.84 -9.26 -0.57
C ASP A 196 -3.30 -10.44 0.25
N ARG A 197 -3.44 -10.40 1.59
CA ARG A 197 -3.03 -11.48 2.49
C ARG A 197 -4.01 -12.65 2.46
N PHE A 198 -5.32 -12.37 2.44
CA PHE A 198 -6.32 -13.43 2.27
C PHE A 198 -6.14 -14.21 0.97
N LEU A 199 -5.85 -13.50 -0.13
CA LEU A 199 -5.63 -14.12 -1.42
C LEU A 199 -4.38 -15.00 -1.42
N PHE A 200 -3.30 -14.56 -0.77
CA PHE A 200 -2.08 -15.35 -0.56
C PHE A 200 -2.38 -16.69 0.15
N ILE A 201 -3.23 -16.68 1.16
CA ILE A 201 -3.63 -17.90 1.90
C ILE A 201 -4.52 -18.78 1.02
N LYS A 202 -5.61 -18.22 0.47
CA LYS A 202 -6.61 -18.97 -0.31
C LYS A 202 -5.99 -19.62 -1.54
N GLU A 203 -5.04 -18.94 -2.19
CA GLU A 203 -4.30 -19.48 -3.35
C GLU A 203 -3.08 -20.34 -2.97
N LYS A 204 -2.83 -20.55 -1.66
CA LYS A 204 -1.72 -21.36 -1.11
C LYS A 204 -0.36 -20.96 -1.69
N LYS A 205 -0.08 -19.66 -1.73
CA LYS A 205 1.18 -19.10 -2.26
C LYS A 205 2.20 -18.88 -1.14
N TYR A 206 3.44 -18.52 -1.49
CA TYR A 206 4.50 -18.18 -0.53
C TYR A 206 4.63 -16.68 -0.26
N ASN A 207 4.16 -15.84 -1.18
CA ASN A 207 4.05 -14.39 -0.98
C ASN A 207 2.89 -13.80 -1.80
N ILE A 208 2.53 -12.55 -1.53
CA ILE A 208 1.42 -11.89 -2.22
C ILE A 208 1.66 -11.74 -3.72
N TYR A 209 2.91 -11.57 -4.16
CA TYR A 209 3.27 -11.36 -5.57
C TYR A 209 3.12 -12.61 -6.45
N GLN A 210 3.02 -13.78 -5.82
CA GLN A 210 2.75 -15.04 -6.51
C GLN A 210 1.26 -15.33 -6.68
N THR A 211 0.39 -14.49 -6.12
CA THR A 211 -1.06 -14.61 -6.33
C THR A 211 -1.42 -14.24 -7.77
N LYS A 212 -2.57 -14.73 -8.26
CA LYS A 212 -3.10 -14.41 -9.59
C LYS A 212 -3.23 -12.90 -9.82
N MET A 213 -3.39 -12.13 -8.75
CA MET A 213 -3.47 -10.67 -8.86
C MET A 213 -2.16 -10.07 -9.40
N TYR A 214 -1.00 -10.57 -8.97
CA TYR A 214 0.30 -10.02 -9.34
C TYR A 214 1.07 -10.87 -10.36
N SER A 215 0.68 -12.13 -10.59
CA SER A 215 1.48 -13.10 -11.33
C SER A 215 1.95 -12.57 -12.68
N ASP A 216 1.03 -11.99 -13.46
CA ASP A 216 1.33 -11.55 -14.83
C ASP A 216 2.23 -10.31 -14.82
N TYR A 217 1.99 -9.39 -13.88
CA TYR A 217 2.84 -8.22 -13.70
C TYR A 217 4.25 -8.62 -13.21
N LEU A 218 4.34 -9.59 -12.29
CA LEU A 218 5.61 -10.11 -11.81
C LEU A 218 6.40 -10.82 -12.91
N VAL A 219 5.74 -11.59 -13.78
CA VAL A 219 6.37 -12.25 -14.93
C VAL A 219 6.92 -11.21 -15.90
N PHE A 220 6.12 -10.20 -16.26
CA PHE A 220 6.59 -9.08 -17.07
C PHE A 220 7.82 -8.41 -16.44
N ALA A 221 7.74 -8.04 -15.17
CA ALA A 221 8.79 -7.30 -14.49
C ALA A 221 10.08 -8.11 -14.39
N LYS A 222 10.00 -9.43 -14.14
CA LYS A 222 11.17 -10.33 -14.12
C LYS A 222 11.81 -10.50 -15.48
N ASN A 223 11.01 -10.57 -16.54
CA ASN A 223 11.53 -10.70 -17.90
C ASN A 223 12.19 -9.41 -18.39
N ASP A 224 11.68 -8.26 -17.94
CA ASP A 224 12.14 -6.96 -18.42
C ASP A 224 13.30 -6.38 -17.60
N LEU A 225 13.24 -6.51 -16.27
CA LEU A 225 14.29 -6.04 -15.39
C LEU A 225 15.40 -7.08 -15.22
N GLY A 226 15.05 -8.36 -15.14
CA GLY A 226 15.94 -9.41 -14.65
C GLY A 226 15.45 -10.01 -13.33
N LYS A 227 15.78 -11.27 -13.07
CA LYS A 227 15.32 -12.00 -11.87
C LYS A 227 16.05 -11.55 -10.60
N GLU A 228 17.30 -11.13 -10.74
CA GLU A 228 18.18 -10.65 -9.69
C GLU A 228 17.59 -9.46 -8.92
N PHE A 229 16.79 -8.61 -9.57
CA PHE A 229 16.14 -7.47 -8.91
C PHE A 229 15.02 -7.86 -7.93
N PHE A 230 14.68 -9.15 -7.85
CA PHE A 230 13.68 -9.70 -6.93
C PHE A 230 14.30 -10.54 -5.82
N GLU A 231 15.62 -10.53 -5.72
CA GLU A 231 16.39 -11.25 -4.71
C GLU A 231 16.83 -10.33 -3.57
N PRO A 232 17.10 -10.86 -2.36
CA PRO A 232 17.50 -10.05 -1.21
C PRO A 232 18.79 -9.25 -1.42
N ASN A 233 19.73 -9.76 -2.22
CA ASN A 233 20.99 -9.08 -2.58
C ASN A 233 20.80 -7.78 -3.39
N LYS A 234 19.63 -7.56 -3.99
CA LYS A 234 19.25 -6.32 -4.68
C LYS A 234 18.16 -5.55 -3.92
N ASP A 235 18.08 -5.75 -2.61
CA ASP A 235 17.10 -5.12 -1.70
C ASP A 235 15.64 -5.26 -2.16
N TYR A 236 15.33 -6.29 -2.95
CA TYR A 236 13.97 -6.50 -3.47
C TYR A 236 13.42 -5.31 -4.28
N ILE A 237 14.27 -4.55 -5.00
CA ILE A 237 13.87 -3.34 -5.73
C ILE A 237 12.75 -3.59 -6.78
N GLY A 238 12.71 -4.76 -7.41
CA GLY A 238 11.64 -5.11 -8.35
C GLY A 238 10.26 -5.19 -7.68
N TYR A 239 10.19 -5.78 -6.49
CA TYR A 239 8.96 -5.84 -5.68
C TYR A 239 8.55 -4.45 -5.20
N TYR A 240 9.51 -3.65 -4.75
CA TYR A 240 9.33 -2.24 -4.38
C TYR A 240 8.67 -1.45 -5.52
N ALA A 241 9.20 -1.57 -6.74
CA ALA A 241 8.73 -0.79 -7.87
C ALA A 241 7.29 -1.16 -8.26
N ILE A 242 6.96 -2.45 -8.28
CA ILE A 242 5.60 -2.95 -8.52
C ILE A 242 4.59 -2.32 -7.55
N GLN A 243 4.90 -2.32 -6.25
CA GLN A 243 3.98 -1.78 -5.24
C GLN A 243 3.84 -0.28 -5.31
N MET A 244 4.96 0.43 -5.47
CA MET A 244 4.98 1.88 -5.59
C MET A 244 4.17 2.35 -6.78
N LEU A 245 4.33 1.70 -7.93
CA LEU A 245 3.58 2.03 -9.14
C LEU A 245 2.08 1.82 -8.97
N ARG A 246 1.66 0.69 -8.38
CA ARG A 246 0.26 0.42 -8.04
C ARG A 246 -0.30 1.51 -7.11
N SER A 247 0.47 1.87 -6.09
CA SER A 247 0.06 2.81 -5.04
C SER A 247 -0.05 4.25 -5.55
N ILE A 248 0.94 4.73 -6.30
CA ILE A 248 0.91 6.06 -6.91
C ILE A 248 -0.22 6.15 -7.95
N THR A 249 -0.38 5.09 -8.77
CA THR A 249 -1.40 5.07 -9.83
C THR A 249 -2.81 5.13 -9.24
N ILE A 250 -3.10 4.40 -8.16
CA ILE A 250 -4.43 4.49 -7.53
C ILE A 250 -4.72 5.88 -6.95
N ALA A 251 -3.71 6.59 -6.45
CA ALA A 251 -3.88 7.96 -5.96
C ALA A 251 -4.23 8.94 -7.09
N MET A 252 -3.59 8.79 -8.26
CA MET A 252 -3.91 9.58 -9.45
C MET A 252 -5.29 9.28 -10.02
N LEU A 253 -5.69 8.01 -9.93
CA LEU A 253 -7.03 7.55 -10.29
C LEU A 253 -8.10 8.18 -9.39
N ASP A 254 -7.82 8.30 -8.09
CA ASP A 254 -8.69 8.98 -7.12
C ASP A 254 -8.66 10.52 -7.21
N GLY A 255 -7.81 11.07 -8.08
CA GLY A 255 -7.83 12.48 -8.46
C GLY A 255 -6.65 13.29 -7.93
N VAL A 256 -5.72 12.68 -7.19
CA VAL A 256 -4.52 13.37 -6.73
C VAL A 256 -3.60 13.67 -7.92
N LYS A 257 -3.30 14.94 -8.14
CA LYS A 257 -2.34 15.38 -9.17
C LYS A 257 -1.03 15.78 -8.50
N PRO A 258 0.12 15.17 -8.85
CA PRO A 258 1.41 15.55 -8.27
C PRO A 258 1.68 17.05 -8.44
N SER A 259 1.99 17.74 -7.34
CA SER A 259 2.30 19.17 -7.33
C SER A 259 2.90 19.59 -5.99
N ASN A 260 3.47 20.79 -5.90
CA ASN A 260 3.97 21.34 -4.64
C ASN A 260 2.90 22.14 -3.87
N LYS A 261 1.63 22.10 -4.31
CA LYS A 261 0.59 23.03 -3.85
C LYS A 261 -0.14 22.59 -2.57
N ASN A 262 -0.28 21.29 -2.35
CA ASN A 262 -0.92 20.76 -1.14
C ASN A 262 -0.20 19.49 -0.64
N PRO A 263 -0.38 19.10 0.63
CA PRO A 263 0.35 17.99 1.23
C PRO A 263 0.20 16.66 0.47
N GLN A 264 -1.01 16.27 0.09
CA GLN A 264 -1.27 15.06 -0.70
C GLN A 264 -0.50 15.07 -2.02
N ALA A 265 -0.65 16.13 -2.81
CA ALA A 265 0.01 16.29 -4.10
C ALA A 265 1.54 16.31 -3.97
N LYS A 266 2.07 16.91 -2.89
CA LYS A 266 3.50 17.00 -2.59
C LYS A 266 4.05 15.63 -2.23
N ASN A 267 3.36 14.88 -1.36
CA ASN A 267 3.71 13.52 -0.99
C ASN A 267 3.72 12.61 -2.22
N LEU A 268 2.69 12.69 -3.07
CA LEU A 268 2.64 11.90 -4.30
C LEU A 268 3.83 12.21 -5.24
N ARG A 269 4.17 13.50 -5.43
CA ARG A 269 5.34 13.90 -6.22
C ARG A 269 6.66 13.39 -5.62
N TYR A 270 6.80 13.51 -4.30
CA TYR A 270 7.97 12.98 -3.58
C TYR A 270 8.15 11.48 -3.85
N TRP A 271 7.06 10.71 -3.75
CA TRP A 271 7.08 9.26 -4.01
C TRP A 271 7.44 8.91 -5.46
N ILE A 272 7.00 9.69 -6.44
CA ILE A 272 7.42 9.54 -7.84
C ILE A 272 8.93 9.80 -7.97
N LYS A 273 9.42 10.93 -7.43
CA LYS A 273 10.86 11.28 -7.46
C LYS A 273 11.70 10.18 -6.81
N TYR A 274 11.27 9.71 -5.63
CA TYR A 274 11.97 8.67 -4.88
C TYR A 274 12.01 7.33 -5.64
N LEU A 275 10.90 6.89 -6.25
CA LEU A 275 10.91 5.71 -7.12
C LEU A 275 11.89 5.86 -8.28
N MET A 276 11.90 7.01 -8.97
CA MET A 276 12.82 7.25 -10.09
C MET A 276 14.28 7.19 -9.67
N ILE A 277 14.64 7.82 -8.54
CA ILE A 277 16.00 7.75 -7.97
C ILE A 277 16.36 6.30 -7.66
N ARG A 278 15.47 5.57 -6.97
CA ARG A 278 15.71 4.17 -6.60
C ARG A 278 15.89 3.27 -7.82
N LEU A 279 15.12 3.44 -8.89
CA LEU A 279 15.35 2.69 -10.13
C LEU A 279 16.74 3.00 -10.71
N THR A 280 17.09 4.29 -10.77
CA THR A 280 18.38 4.74 -11.33
C THR A 280 19.58 4.20 -10.55
N MET A 281 19.51 4.14 -9.22
CA MET A 281 20.58 3.56 -8.37
C MET A 281 20.88 2.09 -8.67
N TYR A 282 19.93 1.37 -9.27
CA TYR A 282 20.08 -0.04 -9.66
C TYR A 282 20.27 -0.19 -11.17
N ASN A 283 20.63 0.89 -11.87
CA ASN A 283 20.79 0.96 -13.33
C ASN A 283 19.53 0.60 -14.11
N ILE A 284 18.35 0.81 -13.52
CA ILE A 284 17.06 0.63 -14.17
C ILE A 284 16.59 1.98 -14.70
N SER A 285 16.29 2.04 -16.00
CA SER A 285 15.76 3.25 -16.62
C SER A 285 14.41 3.66 -15.98
N PRO A 286 14.24 4.92 -15.55
CA PRO A 286 12.94 5.42 -15.07
C PRO A 286 11.80 5.28 -16.09
N PHE A 287 12.10 5.14 -17.38
CA PHE A 287 11.09 4.86 -18.42
C PHE A 287 10.44 3.48 -18.29
N TRP A 288 11.04 2.56 -17.53
CA TRP A 288 10.40 1.30 -17.14
C TRP A 288 9.04 1.52 -16.47
N ILE A 289 8.88 2.65 -15.77
CA ILE A 289 7.60 3.06 -15.19
C ILE A 289 6.51 3.14 -16.27
N ILE A 290 6.78 3.85 -17.37
CA ILE A 290 5.83 4.02 -18.48
C ILE A 290 5.50 2.67 -19.12
N LYS A 291 6.52 1.85 -19.36
CA LYS A 291 6.36 0.50 -19.93
C LYS A 291 5.50 -0.40 -19.04
N SER A 292 5.59 -0.22 -17.73
CA SER A 292 4.85 -1.01 -16.74
C SER A 292 3.38 -0.61 -16.59
N LEU A 293 2.96 0.58 -17.05
CA LEU A 293 1.64 1.12 -16.74
C LEU A 293 0.51 0.18 -17.18
N ASN A 294 0.56 -0.42 -18.36
CA ASN A 294 -0.46 -1.39 -18.78
C ASN A 294 -0.67 -2.50 -17.75
N HIS A 295 0.41 -3.09 -17.22
CA HIS A 295 0.34 -4.14 -16.21
C HIS A 295 -0.18 -3.63 -14.86
N VAL A 296 0.14 -2.39 -14.49
CA VAL A 296 -0.41 -1.75 -13.28
C VAL A 296 -1.94 -1.58 -13.41
N PHE A 297 -2.42 -1.15 -14.56
CA PHE A 297 -3.84 -0.95 -14.82
C PHE A 297 -4.62 -2.27 -14.83
N GLU A 298 -4.08 -3.30 -15.46
CA GLU A 298 -4.66 -4.65 -15.42
C GLU A 298 -4.66 -5.21 -13.99
N ASN A 299 -3.58 -5.04 -13.24
CA ASN A 299 -3.52 -5.42 -11.83
C ASN A 299 -4.59 -4.72 -10.99
N LEU A 300 -4.78 -3.40 -11.15
CA LEU A 300 -5.82 -2.64 -10.45
C LEU A 300 -7.24 -3.04 -10.89
N LYS A 301 -7.44 -3.36 -12.17
CA LYS A 301 -8.71 -3.90 -12.67
C LYS A 301 -9.04 -5.23 -11.99
N LEU A 302 -8.06 -6.13 -11.83
CA LEU A 302 -8.23 -7.36 -11.07
C LEU A 302 -8.58 -7.13 -9.60
N CYS A 303 -8.25 -5.97 -9.02
CA CYS A 303 -8.68 -5.56 -7.68
C CYS A 303 -10.14 -5.08 -7.61
N GLY A 304 -10.85 -4.96 -8.72
CA GLY A 304 -12.22 -4.44 -8.79
C GLY A 304 -12.33 -2.98 -9.24
N TYR A 305 -11.22 -2.33 -9.62
CA TYR A 305 -11.21 -0.93 -10.05
C TYR A 305 -11.39 -0.80 -11.56
N SER A 306 -12.51 -1.27 -12.11
CA SER A 306 -12.77 -1.28 -13.57
C SER A 306 -12.78 0.10 -14.24
N TYR A 307 -12.97 1.18 -13.47
CA TYR A 307 -12.89 2.56 -13.98
C TYR A 307 -11.47 2.98 -14.39
N THR A 308 -10.46 2.15 -14.15
CA THR A 308 -9.09 2.31 -14.64
C THR A 308 -9.05 2.49 -16.16
N GLU A 309 -9.85 1.75 -16.93
CA GLU A 309 -9.89 1.83 -18.40
C GLU A 309 -10.25 3.23 -18.91
N LYS A 310 -11.28 3.84 -18.33
CA LYS A 310 -11.74 5.20 -18.68
C LYS A 310 -10.70 6.27 -18.33
N ASN A 311 -9.83 5.99 -17.37
CA ASN A 311 -8.83 6.93 -16.87
C ASN A 311 -7.41 6.65 -17.37
N TYR A 312 -7.18 5.56 -18.11
CA TYR A 312 -5.86 5.11 -18.56
C TYR A 312 -5.08 6.25 -19.21
N LYS A 313 -5.63 6.82 -20.28
CA LYS A 313 -4.97 7.92 -21.02
C LYS A 313 -4.62 9.12 -20.13
N ARG A 314 -5.56 9.53 -19.26
CA ARG A 314 -5.36 10.68 -18.36
C ARG A 314 -4.20 10.44 -17.40
N VAL A 315 -4.18 9.29 -16.76
CA VAL A 315 -3.18 8.98 -15.72
C VAL A 315 -1.82 8.68 -16.36
N THR A 316 -1.77 8.01 -17.52
CA THR A 316 -0.53 7.84 -18.29
C THR A 316 0.09 9.18 -18.67
N MET A 317 -0.71 10.15 -19.15
CA MET A 317 -0.20 11.50 -19.44
C MET A 317 0.37 12.21 -18.20
N ILE A 318 -0.23 11.99 -17.01
CA ILE A 318 0.31 12.53 -15.75
C ILE A 318 1.68 11.90 -15.45
N TRP A 319 1.79 10.58 -15.55
CA TRP A 319 3.06 9.87 -15.37
C TRP A 319 4.14 10.35 -16.34
N GLU A 320 3.83 10.41 -17.64
CA GLU A 320 4.76 10.88 -18.68
C GLU A 320 5.24 12.31 -18.41
N SER A 321 4.32 13.19 -18.01
CA SER A 321 4.65 14.59 -17.68
C SER A 321 5.54 14.69 -16.45
N GLU A 322 5.22 13.99 -15.37
CA GLU A 322 6.01 14.07 -14.13
C GLU A 322 7.38 13.43 -14.30
N ILE A 323 7.48 12.28 -14.97
CA ILE A 323 8.77 11.66 -15.28
C ILE A 323 9.60 12.60 -16.15
N SER A 324 9.01 13.19 -17.20
CA SER A 324 9.72 14.13 -18.07
C SER A 324 10.23 15.35 -17.32
N ASN A 325 9.42 15.92 -16.42
CA ASN A 325 9.80 17.10 -15.65
C ASN A 325 10.88 16.76 -14.62
N LEU A 326 10.70 15.69 -13.85
CA LEU A 326 11.66 15.27 -12.84
C LEU A 326 12.98 14.81 -13.47
N PHE A 327 12.94 14.17 -14.64
CA PHE A 327 14.15 13.81 -15.38
C PHE A 327 14.89 15.05 -15.89
N LYS A 328 14.17 16.07 -16.40
CA LYS A 328 14.79 17.35 -16.78
C LYS A 328 15.46 18.04 -15.60
N ASP A 329 14.80 18.04 -14.44
CA ASP A 329 15.33 18.68 -13.24
C ASP A 329 16.54 17.90 -12.70
N TYR A 330 16.47 16.57 -12.65
CA TYR A 330 17.59 15.70 -12.29
C TYR A 330 18.77 15.86 -13.24
N TYR A 331 18.51 15.90 -14.55
CA TYR A 331 19.54 16.15 -15.55
C TYR A 331 20.19 17.51 -15.33
N LYS A 332 19.42 18.59 -15.13
CA LYS A 332 19.97 19.92 -14.83
C LYS A 332 20.83 19.93 -13.55
N GLU A 333 20.39 19.23 -12.50
CA GLU A 333 21.16 19.07 -11.26
C GLU A 333 22.49 18.34 -11.53
N MET A 334 22.46 17.21 -12.24
CA MET A 334 23.66 16.48 -12.67
C MET A 334 24.58 17.35 -13.52
N MET A 335 24.06 18.08 -14.50
CA MET A 335 24.86 18.96 -15.37
C MET A 335 25.54 20.10 -14.61
N ASN A 336 24.95 20.54 -13.49
CA ASN A 336 25.57 21.54 -12.62
C ASN A 336 26.70 20.94 -11.75
N ILE A 337 26.62 19.65 -11.42
CA ILE A 337 27.62 18.92 -10.63
C ILE A 337 28.80 18.46 -11.50
N TYR A 338 28.54 17.94 -12.70
CA TYR A 338 29.53 17.29 -13.58
C TYR A 338 29.97 18.19 -14.74
N LYS A 339 30.30 19.45 -14.48
CA LYS A 339 30.70 20.42 -15.52
C LYS A 339 31.86 19.98 -16.43
N GLU A 340 32.56 18.87 -16.15
CA GLU A 340 33.78 18.47 -16.88
C GLU A 340 33.74 17.10 -17.61
N ASP A 341 32.75 16.22 -17.43
CA ASP A 341 32.74 14.91 -18.12
C ASP A 341 31.43 14.68 -18.91
N TRP A 342 31.43 15.09 -20.19
CA TRP A 342 30.22 15.28 -20.98
C TRP A 342 29.92 14.22 -22.05
N ASP A 343 30.88 13.41 -22.47
CA ASP A 343 30.73 12.65 -23.71
C ASP A 343 29.83 11.40 -23.56
N GLU A 344 29.84 10.72 -22.41
CA GLU A 344 29.01 9.51 -22.21
C GLU A 344 27.54 9.81 -21.83
N LEU A 345 27.27 10.87 -21.07
CA LEU A 345 25.91 11.24 -20.63
C LEU A 345 25.05 11.83 -21.75
N SER A 346 25.67 12.36 -22.81
CA SER A 346 24.97 12.97 -23.95
C SER A 346 24.17 11.96 -24.79
N THR A 347 24.67 10.73 -24.90
CA THR A 347 24.07 9.66 -25.73
C THR A 347 22.74 9.19 -25.13
N VAL A 348 22.69 9.02 -23.80
CA VAL A 348 21.46 8.65 -23.07
C VAL A 348 20.39 9.74 -23.18
N TYR A 349 20.78 11.02 -23.14
CA TYR A 349 19.85 12.15 -23.29
C TYR A 349 19.26 12.25 -24.72
N LEU A 350 20.06 11.96 -25.75
CA LEU A 350 19.61 11.97 -27.14
C LEU A 350 18.67 10.79 -27.45
N ASP A 351 18.93 9.62 -26.88
CA ASP A 351 18.00 8.49 -26.94
C ASP A 351 16.67 8.79 -26.24
N VAL A 352 16.73 9.52 -25.11
CA VAL A 352 15.56 10.02 -24.38
C VAL A 352 14.71 11.00 -25.19
N LEU A 353 15.32 11.90 -25.95
CA LEU A 353 14.58 12.84 -26.81
C LEU A 353 13.93 12.13 -27.99
N ASN A 354 14.56 11.10 -28.55
CA ASN A 354 14.04 10.35 -29.69
C ASN A 354 12.78 9.53 -29.37
N LEU A 355 12.57 9.17 -28.10
CA LEU A 355 11.41 8.40 -27.63
C LEU A 355 10.18 9.26 -27.27
N LEU A 356 10.34 10.58 -27.12
CA LEU A 356 9.25 11.52 -26.83
C LEU A 356 8.68 12.12 -28.12
N SER A 357 7.37 12.41 -28.15
CA SER A 357 6.71 12.96 -29.35
C SER A 357 7.43 14.21 -29.90
N LYS A 358 7.42 14.39 -31.24
CA LYS A 358 8.15 15.45 -31.98
C LYS A 358 7.96 16.88 -31.42
N LYS A 359 6.84 17.16 -30.75
CA LYS A 359 6.55 18.47 -30.13
C LYS A 359 7.46 18.74 -28.92
N ASN A 360 7.78 17.71 -28.13
CA ASN A 360 8.60 17.82 -26.92
C ASN A 360 10.11 17.93 -27.22
N GLN A 361 10.54 17.43 -28.38
CA GLN A 361 11.93 17.54 -28.87
C GLN A 361 12.32 19.00 -29.13
N LYS A 362 11.42 19.77 -29.76
CA LYS A 362 11.70 21.17 -30.16
C LYS A 362 11.84 22.12 -28.98
N GLU A 363 11.04 21.91 -27.93
CA GLU A 363 11.10 22.71 -26.69
C GLU A 363 12.33 22.39 -25.83
N ALA A 364 12.85 21.15 -25.89
CA ALA A 364 14.03 20.72 -25.15
C ALA A 364 15.34 21.26 -25.77
N ILE A 365 15.46 21.24 -27.10
CA ILE A 365 16.63 21.78 -27.84
C ILE A 365 16.80 23.29 -27.56
N MET A 366 15.70 24.04 -27.45
CA MET A 366 15.73 25.46 -27.09
C MET A 366 16.18 25.71 -25.64
N HIS A 367 16.01 24.74 -24.75
CA HIS A 367 16.37 24.88 -23.34
C HIS A 367 17.88 24.60 -23.09
N GLN A 368 18.51 23.82 -23.98
CA GLN A 368 19.94 23.50 -23.97
C GLN A 368 20.83 24.75 -24.23
N GLN A 369 20.32 25.73 -24.98
CA GLN A 369 21.07 26.95 -25.31
C GLN A 369 21.09 28.00 -24.18
N ARG A 370 20.38 27.81 -23.07
CA ARG A 370 20.14 28.86 -22.06
C ARG A 370 20.82 28.66 -20.69
N LEU A 371 21.55 27.57 -20.46
CA LEU A 371 22.06 27.22 -19.12
C LEU A 371 23.59 27.18 -19.03
N SER A 372 24.26 28.16 -19.63
CA SER A 372 25.55 28.63 -19.12
C SER A 372 25.26 29.62 -17.97
N HIS A 373 26.09 29.64 -16.92
CA HIS A 373 26.05 30.51 -15.71
C HIS A 373 25.26 29.92 -14.52
N GLY A 374 26.00 29.36 -13.54
CA GLY A 374 25.49 28.57 -12.40
C GLY A 374 25.45 29.30 -11.05
N TYR A 375 25.14 28.57 -9.96
CA TYR A 375 25.53 28.72 -8.53
C TYR A 375 24.89 27.55 -7.70
N PRO A 376 25.38 27.21 -6.48
CA PRO A 376 25.22 25.89 -5.83
C PRO A 376 24.37 25.86 -4.55
N PHE A 377 24.06 24.66 -4.05
CA PHE A 377 23.70 24.38 -2.64
C PHE A 377 24.46 23.13 -2.16
N GLU A 378 25.16 23.24 -1.02
CA GLU A 378 26.21 22.31 -0.57
C GLU A 378 25.72 21.16 0.35
N ASP A 379 24.52 21.24 0.93
CA ASP A 379 24.12 20.28 1.98
C ASP A 379 23.49 18.98 1.43
N GLU A 380 22.91 19.02 0.21
CA GLU A 380 22.43 17.82 -0.51
C GLU A 380 23.57 17.13 -1.31
N LEU A 381 24.69 17.83 -1.48
CA LEU A 381 25.86 17.36 -2.23
C LEU A 381 26.70 16.35 -1.44
N GLN A 382 26.65 16.39 -0.10
CA GLN A 382 27.48 15.54 0.75
C GLN A 382 26.96 14.09 0.82
N GLU A 383 25.63 13.90 0.82
CA GLU A 383 25.02 12.57 0.71
C GLU A 383 25.23 11.98 -0.69
N PHE A 384 25.27 12.84 -1.72
CA PHE A 384 25.53 12.47 -3.11
C PHE A 384 27.01 12.13 -3.40
N LYS A 385 27.97 12.89 -2.86
CA LYS A 385 29.42 12.63 -2.97
C LYS A 385 29.83 11.27 -2.37
N ASN A 386 29.10 10.81 -1.35
CA ASN A 386 29.32 9.49 -0.75
C ASN A 386 28.82 8.33 -1.63
N LEU A 387 27.92 8.60 -2.59
CA LEU A 387 27.33 7.61 -3.48
C LEU A 387 28.00 7.56 -4.87
N THR A 388 28.70 8.63 -5.27
CA THR A 388 29.33 8.77 -6.59
C THR A 388 30.36 7.67 -6.94
N PRO A 389 31.23 7.19 -6.03
CA PRO A 389 32.21 6.15 -6.36
C PRO A 389 31.58 4.77 -6.66
N LEU A 390 30.30 4.57 -6.33
CA LEU A 390 29.56 3.32 -6.55
C LEU A 390 28.84 3.28 -7.91
N LEU A 391 28.75 4.41 -8.62
CA LEU A 391 28.04 4.55 -9.90
C LEU A 391 28.99 4.54 -11.11
N ILE A 392 30.32 4.52 -10.89
CA ILE A 392 31.37 4.52 -11.93
C ILE A 392 32.10 3.16 -11.98
N LYS A 393 31.48 2.09 -11.46
CA LYS A 393 31.90 0.69 -11.69
C LYS A 393 30.68 -0.12 -12.08
#